data_AF-A0A914SWV8-F1
#
_entry.id   AF-A0A914SWV8-F1
#
_cell.length_a   1.000
_cell.length_b   1.000
_cell.length_c   1.000
_cell.angle_alpha   90.00
_cell.angle_beta   90.00
_cell.angle_gamma   90.00
#
_symmetry.space_group_name_H-M   'P 1'
#
loop_
_entity.id
_entity.type
_entity.pdbx_description
1 polymer ?
#
loop_
_entity_poly.entity_id
_entity_poly.type
_entity_poly.pdbx_seq_one_letter_code
_entity_poly.pdbx_strand_id
1 'polypeptide(L)'
;MAMYRKNYFDIRIAIKRRKQLLSLNVLFVFTIFLAFFNSFTATNAQSLITGRPPSFTEFDKQNLIVPEGGSIDLKCPLIFDGFDIEWFKNSETLKKTGEKLNLPIVSRSDEGEYQCFASNGIGGAFSPVVNVTVLC
;
A
#
# COMPACT_ATOMS: atom_id res chain seq x y z
N MET A 1 73.69 -27.78 3.28
CA MET A 1 72.49 -27.69 2.39
C MET A 1 71.28 -28.52 2.83
N ALA A 2 71.37 -29.42 3.83
CA ALA A 2 70.25 -30.26 4.27
C ALA A 2 69.27 -29.56 5.25
N MET A 3 69.74 -28.58 6.03
CA MET A 3 68.94 -27.90 7.07
C MET A 3 67.82 -27.03 6.48
N TYR A 4 68.05 -26.37 5.34
CA TYR A 4 67.07 -25.50 4.67
C TYR A 4 65.93 -26.28 4.00
N ARG A 5 66.19 -27.50 3.50
CA ARG A 5 65.18 -28.37 2.86
C ARG A 5 64.17 -28.91 3.87
N LYS A 6 64.59 -29.20 5.11
CA LYS A 6 63.72 -29.69 6.18
C LYS A 6 62.70 -28.62 6.61
N ASN A 7 63.17 -27.40 6.86
CA ASN A 7 62.30 -26.25 7.19
C ASN A 7 61.29 -25.94 6.06
N TYR A 8 61.70 -26.01 4.79
CA TYR A 8 60.79 -25.80 3.66
C TYR A 8 59.69 -26.87 3.56
N PHE A 9 60.04 -28.13 3.83
CA PHE A 9 59.10 -29.26 3.83
C PHE A 9 58.10 -29.16 4.99
N ASP A 10 58.58 -28.78 6.18
CA ASP A 10 57.75 -28.57 7.37
C ASP A 10 56.77 -27.40 7.17
N ILE A 11 57.20 -26.30 6.54
CA ILE A 11 56.33 -25.17 6.16
C ILE A 11 55.25 -25.61 5.17
N ARG A 12 55.58 -26.42 4.15
CA ARG A 12 54.58 -26.94 3.20
C ARG A 12 53.54 -27.84 3.89
N ILE A 13 53.95 -28.66 4.85
CA ILE A 13 53.04 -29.50 5.65
C ILE A 13 52.13 -28.62 6.51
N ALA A 14 52.68 -27.58 7.17
CA ALA A 14 51.91 -26.65 7.99
C ALA A 14 50.90 -25.82 7.16
N ILE A 15 51.28 -25.36 5.96
CA ILE A 15 50.38 -24.65 5.03
C ILE A 15 49.31 -25.59 4.46
N LYS A 16 49.66 -26.84 4.15
CA LYS A 16 48.70 -27.86 3.69
C LYS A 16 47.70 -28.22 4.79
N ARG A 17 48.14 -28.35 6.05
CA ARG A 17 47.27 -28.52 7.23
C ARG A 17 46.39 -27.29 7.52
N ARG A 18 46.88 -26.05 7.37
CA ARG A 18 46.06 -24.82 7.46
C ARG A 18 44.99 -24.73 6.36
N LYS A 19 45.32 -25.06 5.10
CA LYS A 19 44.34 -25.11 3.99
C LYS A 19 43.29 -26.21 4.19
N GLN A 20 43.66 -27.33 4.81
CA GLN A 20 42.77 -28.46 5.08
C GLN A 20 41.89 -28.25 6.33
N LEU A 21 42.33 -27.42 7.30
CA LEU A 21 41.51 -26.95 8.42
C LEU A 21 40.53 -25.83 8.05
N LEU A 22 40.78 -25.11 6.95
CA LEU A 22 39.89 -24.07 6.40
C LEU A 22 38.68 -24.62 5.62
N SER A 23 38.51 -25.93 5.48
CA SER A 23 37.57 -26.51 4.49
C SER A 23 36.34 -27.25 5.03
N LEU A 24 36.03 -27.21 6.32
CA LEU A 24 34.81 -27.87 6.82
C LEU A 24 33.77 -26.88 7.37
N ASN A 25 34.22 -25.81 8.02
CA ASN A 25 33.31 -24.82 8.61
C ASN A 25 32.80 -23.78 7.60
N VAL A 26 33.56 -23.48 6.54
CA VAL A 26 33.15 -22.48 5.53
C VAL A 26 32.03 -23.02 4.63
N LEU A 27 32.12 -24.28 4.21
CA LEU A 27 31.08 -24.93 3.39
C LEU A 27 29.80 -25.14 4.22
N PHE A 28 29.94 -25.50 5.49
CA PHE A 28 28.81 -25.70 6.42
C PHE A 28 28.07 -24.39 6.71
N VAL A 29 28.80 -23.29 6.90
CA VAL A 29 28.21 -21.94 7.04
C VAL A 29 27.52 -21.51 5.73
N PHE A 30 28.08 -21.85 4.56
CA PHE A 30 27.47 -21.55 3.26
C PHE A 30 26.17 -22.34 3.02
N THR A 31 26.13 -23.62 3.40
CA THR A 31 24.90 -24.44 3.32
C THR A 31 23.83 -23.97 4.30
N ILE A 32 24.24 -23.54 5.50
CA ILE A 32 23.34 -22.91 6.47
C ILE A 32 22.78 -21.61 5.88
N PHE A 33 23.63 -20.73 5.34
CA PHE A 33 23.19 -19.47 4.71
C PHE A 33 22.19 -19.71 3.58
N LEU A 34 22.43 -20.68 2.69
CA LEU A 34 21.50 -21.05 1.62
C LEU A 34 20.18 -21.65 2.14
N ALA A 35 20.20 -22.43 3.22
CA ALA A 35 18.98 -22.97 3.84
C ALA A 35 18.14 -21.88 4.53
N PHE A 36 18.79 -20.88 5.13
CA PHE A 36 18.11 -19.74 5.77
C PHE A 36 17.55 -18.72 4.76
N PHE A 37 18.16 -18.56 3.58
CA PHE A 37 17.61 -17.69 2.53
C PHE A 37 16.28 -18.19 1.96
N ASN A 38 16.06 -19.51 1.95
CA ASN A 38 14.83 -20.12 1.41
C ASN A 38 13.61 -20.03 2.34
N SER A 39 13.78 -19.51 3.57
CA SER A 39 12.66 -19.26 4.49
C SER A 39 12.24 -17.80 4.57
N PHE A 40 12.84 -16.92 3.76
CA PHE A 40 12.31 -15.57 3.59
C PHE A 40 11.14 -15.61 2.61
N THR A 41 9.96 -15.96 3.11
CA THR A 41 8.73 -15.61 2.40
C THR A 41 8.69 -14.09 2.34
N ALA A 42 8.71 -13.53 1.13
CA ALA A 42 8.35 -12.14 0.95
C ALA A 42 6.92 -12.00 1.49
N THR A 43 6.78 -11.35 2.65
CA THR A 43 5.46 -10.89 3.09
C THR A 43 4.92 -10.06 1.95
N ASN A 44 3.75 -10.42 1.43
CA ASN A 44 3.02 -9.54 0.52
C ASN A 44 3.03 -8.16 1.15
N ALA A 45 3.54 -7.16 0.43
CA ALA A 45 3.44 -5.77 0.85
C ALA A 45 1.95 -5.39 0.78
N GLN A 46 1.16 -5.84 1.75
CA GLN A 46 -0.15 -5.28 1.98
C GLN A 46 0.13 -3.87 2.49
N SER A 47 -0.18 -2.94 1.61
CA SER A 47 0.23 -1.55 1.63
C SER A 47 0.14 -0.91 3.03
N LEU A 48 1.04 0.05 3.32
CA LEU A 48 1.12 0.88 4.53
C LEU A 48 -0.18 1.65 4.91
N ILE A 49 -1.28 1.40 4.20
CA ILE A 49 -2.60 2.04 4.30
C ILE A 49 -3.30 1.68 5.62
N THR A 50 -2.88 0.62 6.31
CA THR A 50 -3.33 0.27 7.67
C THR A 50 -2.64 1.10 8.77
N GLY A 51 -1.92 2.18 8.44
CA GLY A 51 -1.21 3.02 9.42
C GLY A 51 -1.84 4.39 9.72
N ARG A 52 -2.76 4.91 8.90
CA ARG A 52 -3.38 6.24 9.10
C ARG A 52 -4.88 6.23 8.74
N PRO A 53 -5.70 7.09 9.37
CA PRO A 53 -7.08 7.29 8.93
C PRO A 53 -7.13 7.92 7.52
N PRO A 54 -8.28 7.81 6.82
CA PRO A 54 -8.47 8.44 5.52
C PRO A 54 -8.16 9.93 5.52
N SER A 55 -7.54 10.41 4.45
CA SER A 55 -7.23 11.82 4.24
C SER A 55 -7.71 12.25 2.86
N PHE A 56 -8.28 13.45 2.80
CA PHE A 56 -8.86 14.02 1.59
C PHE A 56 -7.99 15.16 1.06
N THR A 57 -8.01 15.36 -0.25
CA THR A 57 -7.41 16.57 -0.84
C THR A 57 -8.18 17.79 -0.33
N GLU A 58 -7.48 18.91 -0.10
CA GLU A 58 -8.12 20.21 0.07
C GLU A 58 -8.92 20.50 -1.21
N PHE A 59 -10.23 20.26 -1.14
CA PHE A 59 -11.15 20.69 -2.17
C PHE A 59 -11.73 22.03 -1.74
N ASP A 60 -11.61 23.00 -2.63
CA ASP A 60 -12.55 24.11 -2.66
C ASP A 60 -13.96 23.51 -2.67
N LYS A 61 -14.83 23.95 -1.75
CA LYS A 61 -16.25 23.54 -1.73
C LYS A 61 -16.80 23.57 -3.15
N GLN A 62 -17.06 22.40 -3.72
CA GLN A 62 -17.58 22.33 -5.08
C GLN A 62 -19.08 22.59 -5.04
N ASN A 63 -19.51 23.62 -5.78
CA ASN A 63 -20.90 23.79 -6.15
C ASN A 63 -21.04 23.26 -7.59
N LEU A 64 -21.75 22.14 -7.75
CA LEU A 64 -22.03 21.51 -9.03
C LEU A 64 -23.43 21.90 -9.48
N ILE A 65 -23.54 22.51 -10.65
CA ILE A 65 -24.81 22.92 -11.24
C ILE A 65 -25.07 22.03 -12.47
N VAL A 66 -26.20 21.32 -12.47
CA VAL A 66 -26.53 20.33 -13.52
C VAL A 66 -27.97 20.55 -14.01
N PRO A 67 -28.25 20.51 -15.32
CA PRO A 67 -29.64 20.56 -15.80
C PRO A 67 -30.39 19.25 -15.48
N GLU A 68 -31.71 19.35 -15.27
CA GLU A 68 -32.60 18.21 -15.14
C GLU A 68 -32.54 17.32 -16.39
N GLY A 69 -32.47 16.00 -16.20
CA GLY A 69 -32.18 15.01 -17.24
C GLY A 69 -30.68 14.85 -17.55
N GLY A 70 -29.80 15.68 -16.97
CA GLY A 70 -28.35 15.54 -17.05
C GLY A 70 -27.81 14.39 -16.20
N SER A 71 -26.48 14.35 -16.02
CA SER A 71 -25.81 13.33 -15.22
C SER A 71 -24.80 13.94 -14.23
N ILE A 72 -24.61 13.24 -13.11
CA ILE A 72 -23.61 13.56 -12.08
C ILE A 72 -22.59 12.41 -12.02
N ASP A 73 -21.30 12.77 -12.00
CA ASP A 73 -20.19 11.85 -11.70
C ASP A 73 -19.31 12.49 -10.62
N LEU A 74 -19.53 12.09 -9.36
CA LEU A 74 -18.73 12.55 -8.23
C LEU A 74 -17.61 11.55 -7.95
N LYS A 75 -16.39 12.04 -7.78
CA LYS A 75 -15.26 11.26 -7.28
C LYS A 75 -14.98 11.62 -5.82
N CYS A 76 -14.85 10.62 -4.97
CA CYS A 76 -14.43 10.80 -3.58
C CYS A 76 -12.98 11.35 -3.56
N PRO A 77 -12.72 12.49 -2.93
CA PRO A 77 -11.46 13.22 -3.08
C PRO A 77 -10.36 12.68 -2.15
N LEU A 78 -10.10 11.38 -2.21
CA LEU A 78 -9.08 10.74 -1.40
C LEU A 78 -7.68 11.03 -1.93
N ILE A 79 -6.72 11.21 -1.01
CA ILE A 79 -5.29 11.34 -1.37
C ILE A 79 -4.73 9.99 -1.83
N PHE A 80 -5.23 8.89 -1.26
CA PHE A 80 -4.81 7.53 -1.54
C PHE A 80 -6.03 6.62 -1.70
N ASP A 81 -5.90 5.58 -2.52
CA ASP A 81 -6.95 4.61 -2.77
C ASP A 81 -6.97 3.51 -1.68
N GLY A 82 -7.92 2.57 -1.77
CA GLY A 82 -7.94 1.36 -0.93
C GLY A 82 -8.66 1.53 0.42
N PHE A 83 -9.57 2.50 0.51
CA PHE A 83 -10.47 2.68 1.65
C PHE A 83 -11.86 2.11 1.35
N ASP A 84 -12.58 1.70 2.38
CA ASP A 84 -14.00 1.39 2.28
C ASP A 84 -14.78 2.70 2.20
N ILE A 85 -15.61 2.88 1.17
CA ILE A 85 -16.28 4.14 0.86
C ILE A 85 -17.79 3.94 0.81
N GLU A 86 -18.53 4.85 1.43
CA GLU A 86 -19.99 4.96 1.37
C GLU A 86 -20.41 6.41 1.06
N TRP A 87 -21.41 6.58 0.21
CA TRP A 87 -21.92 7.89 -0.19
C TRP A 87 -23.14 8.31 0.63
N PHE A 88 -23.17 9.60 0.94
CA PHE A 88 -24.21 10.27 1.70
C PHE A 88 -24.78 11.45 0.91
N LYS A 89 -26.08 11.68 1.09
CA LYS A 89 -26.79 12.84 0.62
C LYS A 89 -27.60 13.44 1.76
N ASN A 90 -27.45 14.73 2.03
CA ASN A 90 -28.14 15.42 3.12
C ASN A 90 -28.01 14.68 4.46
N SER A 91 -26.80 14.16 4.75
CA SER A 91 -26.48 13.31 5.92
C SER A 91 -27.15 11.93 5.97
N GLU A 92 -27.88 11.51 4.94
CA GLU A 92 -28.46 10.16 4.83
C GLU A 92 -27.63 9.28 3.90
N THR A 93 -27.46 8.00 4.26
CA THR A 93 -26.75 7.04 3.41
C THR A 93 -27.54 6.76 2.12
N LEU A 94 -26.84 6.80 0.98
CA LEU A 94 -27.36 6.37 -0.31
C LEU A 94 -27.25 4.86 -0.54
N LYS A 95 -26.60 4.12 0.37
CA LYS A 95 -26.22 2.71 0.21
C LYS A 95 -25.45 2.46 -1.09
N LYS A 96 -24.65 3.44 -1.51
CA LYS A 96 -23.75 3.37 -2.67
C LYS A 96 -22.32 3.38 -2.17
N THR A 97 -21.51 2.47 -2.68
CA THR A 97 -20.12 2.29 -2.28
C THR A 97 -19.17 2.49 -3.44
N GLY A 98 -17.90 2.69 -3.12
CA GLY A 98 -16.81 2.88 -4.09
C GLY A 98 -16.45 4.34 -4.33
N GLU A 99 -15.31 4.54 -4.98
CA GLU A 99 -14.69 5.87 -5.15
C GLU A 99 -15.50 6.85 -6.01
N LYS A 100 -16.49 6.35 -6.77
CA LYS A 100 -17.31 7.17 -7.64
C LYS A 100 -18.80 6.97 -7.37
N LEU A 101 -19.55 8.07 -7.44
CA LEU A 101 -21.00 8.07 -7.46
C LEU A 101 -21.47 8.60 -8.81
N ASN A 102 -22.13 7.73 -9.57
CA ASN A 102 -22.74 8.08 -10.85
C ASN A 102 -24.27 8.12 -10.73
N LEU A 103 -24.86 9.24 -11.14
CA LEU A 103 -26.31 9.41 -11.34
C LEU A 103 -26.53 9.74 -12.82
N PRO A 104 -27.00 8.78 -13.64
CA PRO A 104 -27.01 8.96 -15.10
C PRO A 104 -28.14 9.87 -15.60
N ILE A 105 -29.23 9.99 -14.84
CA ILE A 105 -30.38 10.86 -15.15
C ILE A 105 -30.77 11.54 -13.85
N VAL A 106 -30.56 12.84 -13.78
CA VAL A 106 -30.78 13.68 -12.59
C VAL A 106 -32.16 14.32 -12.65
N SER A 107 -32.85 14.31 -11.52
CA SER A 107 -34.14 14.99 -11.30
C SER A 107 -33.98 16.08 -10.25
N ARG A 108 -34.98 16.94 -10.08
CA ARG A 108 -34.97 17.90 -8.95
C ARG A 108 -34.80 17.25 -7.58
N SER A 109 -35.28 16.01 -7.42
CA SER A 109 -35.13 15.30 -6.16
C SER A 109 -33.69 14.94 -5.84
N ASP A 110 -32.77 14.98 -6.83
CA ASP A 110 -31.33 14.72 -6.68
C ASP A 110 -30.55 15.96 -6.19
N GLU A 111 -31.17 17.13 -6.09
CA GLU A 111 -30.57 18.30 -5.46
C GLU A 111 -30.21 18.02 -3.99
N GLY A 112 -29.06 18.55 -3.54
CA GLY A 112 -28.64 18.43 -2.14
C GLY A 112 -27.13 18.46 -1.92
N GLU A 113 -26.75 18.17 -0.68
CA GLU A 113 -25.37 18.11 -0.21
C GLU A 113 -24.85 16.68 -0.26
N TYR A 114 -23.75 16.45 -0.99
CA TYR A 114 -23.15 15.14 -1.16
C TYR A 114 -21.79 15.05 -0.46
N GLN A 115 -21.56 13.92 0.22
CA GLN A 115 -20.28 13.58 0.85
C GLN A 115 -20.00 12.09 0.67
N CYS A 116 -18.72 11.72 0.61
CA CYS A 116 -18.32 10.34 0.83
C CYS A 116 -17.76 10.19 2.25
N PHE A 117 -18.12 9.10 2.91
CA PHE A 117 -17.45 8.61 4.10
C PHE A 117 -16.44 7.55 3.68
N ALA A 118 -15.17 7.77 4.02
CA ALA A 118 -14.12 6.78 3.80
C ALA A 118 -13.72 6.20 5.16
N SER A 119 -13.34 4.92 5.18
CA SER A 119 -12.88 4.24 6.39
C SER A 119 -11.89 3.11 6.11
N ASN A 120 -11.12 2.77 7.14
CA ASN A 120 -10.29 1.57 7.22
C ASN A 120 -10.33 1.03 8.66
N GLY A 121 -9.55 -0.03 8.94
CA GLY A 121 -9.46 -0.62 10.27
C GLY A 121 -8.90 0.29 11.38
N ILE A 122 -8.51 1.53 11.09
CA ILE A 122 -8.04 2.51 12.09
C ILE A 122 -9.12 3.56 12.39
N GLY A 123 -9.86 4.00 11.38
CA GLY A 123 -10.87 5.04 11.54
C GLY A 123 -11.53 5.43 10.24
N GLY A 124 -12.37 6.46 10.30
CA GLY A 124 -13.07 6.98 9.13
C GLY A 124 -13.32 8.48 9.25
N ALA A 125 -13.56 9.10 8.11
CA ALA A 125 -13.79 10.53 8.01
C ALA A 125 -14.71 10.84 6.82
N PHE A 126 -15.44 11.95 6.92
CA PHE A 126 -16.24 12.48 5.83
C PHE A 126 -15.39 13.41 4.96
N SER A 127 -15.63 13.37 3.65
CA SER A 127 -15.09 14.34 2.70
C SER A 127 -15.67 15.74 2.92
N PRO A 128 -15.06 16.78 2.32
CA PRO A 128 -15.75 18.05 2.11
C PRO A 128 -17.10 17.85 1.40
N VAL A 129 -18.02 18.78 1.64
CA VAL A 129 -19.35 18.80 1.03
C VAL A 129 -19.28 19.28 -0.42
N VAL A 130 -20.00 18.59 -1.31
CA VAL A 130 -20.31 19.04 -2.66
C VAL A 130 -21.79 19.43 -2.71
N ASN A 131 -22.09 20.68 -3.02
CA ASN A 131 -23.47 21.13 -3.21
C ASN A 131 -23.88 20.89 -4.65
N VAL A 132 -24.89 20.06 -4.87
CA VAL A 132 -25.48 19.84 -6.19
C VAL A 132 -26.74 20.69 -6.29
N THR A 133 -26.86 21.50 -7.35
CA THR A 133 -28.05 22.28 -7.71
C THR A 133 -28.57 21.83 -9.07
N VAL A 134 -29.87 21.60 -9.17
CA VAL A 134 -30.50 21.11 -10.41
C VAL A 134 -31.26 22.23 -11.10
N LEU A 135 -30.84 22.58 -12.32
CA LEU A 135 -31.52 23.59 -13.14
C LEU A 135 -32.66 22.98 -13.94
N CYS A 136 -33.77 23.70 -14.03
CA CYS A 136 -34.97 23.33 -14.77
C CYS A 136 -35.15 24.11 -16.07
#